data_AF-A0A929KWZ7-F1
#
_entry.id   AF-A0A929KWZ7-F1
#
_cell.length_a   1.000
_cell.length_b   1.000
_cell.length_c   1.000
_cell.angle_alpha   90.00
_cell.angle_beta   90.00
_cell.angle_gamma   90.00
#
_symmetry.space_group_name_H-M   'P 1'
#
loop_
_entity.id
_entity.type
_entity.pdbx_description
1 polymer ?
#
loop_
_entity_poly.entity_id
_entity_poly.type
_entity_poly.pdbx_seq_one_letter_code
_entity_poly.pdbx_strand_id
1 'polypeptide(L)' 'MNRKIKANAPDSRTVDIDDAYALEFWAREFNVSQDKVKAAVIAAGTAAPDVKRQLKK' A
#
# COMPACT_ATOMS: atom_id res chain seq x y z
N MET A 1 24.76 -15.61 -3.53
CA MET A 1 24.04 -14.56 -2.77
C MET A 1 22.84 -14.13 -3.58
N ASN A 2 21.63 -14.52 -3.16
CA ASN A 2 20.38 -14.21 -3.85
C ASN A 2 20.09 -12.71 -3.75
N ARG A 3 20.72 -11.88 -4.59
CA ARG A 3 20.31 -10.49 -4.77
C ARG A 3 18.96 -10.53 -5.49
N LYS A 4 17.90 -10.45 -4.70
CA LYS A 4 16.56 -10.12 -5.18
C LYS A 4 16.64 -8.65 -5.53
N ILE A 5 17.15 -8.35 -6.72
CA ILE A 5 17.31 -6.96 -7.16
C ILE A 5 15.89 -6.44 -7.36
N LYS A 6 15.50 -5.64 -6.36
CA LYS A 6 14.58 -4.50 -6.37
C LYS A 6 13.45 -4.62 -7.37
N ALA A 7 12.24 -4.79 -6.83
CA ALA A 7 10.99 -4.54 -7.52
C ALA A 7 11.11 -3.24 -8.34
N ASN A 8 11.39 -3.43 -9.62
CA ASN A 8 11.18 -2.48 -10.68
C ASN A 8 9.65 -2.37 -10.81
N ALA A 9 9.02 -1.68 -9.88
CA ALA A 9 7.61 -1.33 -9.96
C ALA A 9 7.56 0.18 -10.22
N PRO A 10 7.29 0.62 -11.46
CA PRO A 10 7.12 2.04 -11.81
C PRO A 10 5.81 2.65 -11.26
N ASP A 11 5.44 2.31 -10.02
CA ASP A 11 4.42 2.98 -9.24
C ASP A 11 5.01 3.27 -7.86
N SER A 12 5.93 4.24 -7.80
CA SER A 12 6.60 4.76 -6.59
C SER A 12 5.65 5.39 -5.55
N ARG A 13 4.35 5.12 -5.62
CA ARG A 13 3.41 5.69 -4.67
C ARG A 13 3.39 4.84 -3.40
N THR A 14 3.91 5.41 -2.33
CA THR A 14 3.77 4.88 -0.98
C THR A 14 2.47 5.35 -0.35
N VAL A 15 1.83 4.48 0.42
CA VAL A 15 0.74 4.82 1.33
C VAL A 15 1.37 5.26 2.64
N ASP A 16 1.26 6.55 2.93
CA ASP A 16 1.60 7.07 4.24
C ASP A 16 0.38 6.90 5.17
N ILE A 17 0.61 6.37 6.37
CA ILE A 17 -0.44 6.11 7.37
C ILE A 17 -0.61 7.28 8.35
N ASP A 18 0.34 8.20 8.37
CA ASP A 18 0.28 9.45 9.13
C ASP A 18 -0.46 10.53 8.32
N ASP A 19 -0.36 10.44 6.99
CA ASP A 19 -1.09 11.32 6.08
C ASP A 19 -2.54 10.85 5.87
N ALA A 20 -3.47 11.55 6.51
CA ALA A 20 -4.91 11.27 6.39
C ALA A 20 -5.43 11.39 4.94
N TYR A 21 -4.83 12.28 4.14
CA TYR A 21 -5.20 12.50 2.75
C TYR A 21 -4.75 11.33 1.87
N ALA A 22 -3.56 10.78 2.11
CA ALA A 22 -3.09 9.55 1.48
C ALA A 22 -4.03 8.38 1.82
N LEU A 23 -4.38 8.19 3.09
CA LEU A 23 -5.31 7.14 3.50
C LEU A 23 -6.68 7.29 2.83
N GLU A 24 -7.22 8.51 2.73
CA GLU A 24 -8.49 8.76 2.06
C GLU A 24 -8.40 8.49 0.55
N PHE A 25 -7.34 8.95 -0.11
CA PHE A 25 -7.10 8.70 -1.54
C PHE A 25 -7.05 7.21 -1.84
N TRP A 26 -6.27 6.45 -1.04
CA TRP A 26 -6.14 5.02 -1.21
C TRP A 26 -7.39 4.24 -0.80
N ALA A 27 -8.12 4.71 0.21
CA ALA A 27 -9.42 4.15 0.59
C ALA A 27 -10.41 4.22 -0.58
N ARG A 28 -10.43 5.35 -1.32
CA ARG A 28 -11.23 5.52 -2.53
C ARG A 28 -10.73 4.63 -3.68
N GLU A 29 -9.42 4.62 -3.95
CA GLU A 29 -8.81 3.79 -5.01
C GLU A 29 -9.00 2.28 -4.80
N PHE A 30 -8.89 1.83 -3.56
CA PHE A 30 -9.08 0.42 -3.20
C PHE A 30 -10.52 0.07 -2.85
N ASN A 31 -11.41 1.07 -2.80
CA ASN A 31 -12.80 0.92 -2.37
C ASN A 31 -12.93 0.21 -1.01
N VAL A 32 -12.10 0.60 -0.04
CA VAL A 32 -12.12 0.08 1.34
C VAL A 32 -12.07 1.24 2.34
N SER A 33 -12.35 0.97 3.62
CA SER A 33 -12.22 1.98 4.68
C SER A 33 -10.76 2.35 4.95
N GLN A 34 -10.50 3.56 5.46
CA GLN A 34 -9.16 4.02 5.84
C GLN A 34 -8.47 3.06 6.83
N ASP A 35 -9.21 2.49 7.78
CA ASP A 35 -8.70 1.46 8.71
C ASP A 35 -8.21 0.20 8.00
N LYS A 36 -8.92 -0.25 6.95
CA LYS A 36 -8.52 -1.40 6.13
C LYS A 36 -7.25 -1.09 5.35
N VAL A 37 -7.12 0.12 4.80
CA VAL A 37 -5.89 0.58 4.15
C VAL A 37 -4.74 0.58 5.16
N LYS A 38 -4.94 1.17 6.35
CA LYS A 38 -3.92 1.24 7.39
C LYS A 38 -3.47 -0.15 7.85
N ALA A 39 -4.41 -1.07 8.08
CA ALA A 39 -4.10 -2.45 8.45
C ALA A 39 -3.33 -3.18 7.33
N ALA A 40 -3.72 -2.98 6.07
CA ALA A 40 -3.02 -3.56 4.92
C ALA A 40 -1.61 -2.98 4.75
N VAL A 41 -1.40 -1.69 5.03
CA VAL A 41 -0.07 -1.06 5.07
C VAL A 41 0.79 -1.62 6.18
N ILE A 42 0.24 -1.84 7.38
CA ILE A 42 0.97 -2.46 8.49
C ILE A 42 1.37 -3.91 8.14
N ALA A 43 0.53 -4.64 7.40
CA ALA A 43 0.78 -6.03 7.04
C ALA A 43 1.70 -6.22 5.82
N ALA A 44 1.57 -5.39 4.79
CA ALA A 44 2.27 -5.51 3.49
C ALA A 44 3.41 -4.49 3.31
N GLY A 45 3.45 -3.46 4.15
CA GLY A 45 4.35 -2.32 4.03
C GLY A 45 3.70 -1.12 3.34
N THR A 46 4.44 -0.01 3.28
CA THR A 46 3.96 1.27 2.73
C THR A 46 3.84 1.28 1.21
N ALA A 47 4.20 0.20 0.51
CA ALA A 47 4.10 0.16 -0.94
C ALA A 47 2.64 -0.07 -1.37
N ALA A 48 2.03 0.91 -2.06
CA ALA A 48 0.67 0.78 -2.60
C ALA A 48 0.40 -0.50 -3.42
N PRO A 49 1.30 -0.99 -4.30
CA PRO A 49 1.06 -2.26 -4.99
C PRO A 49 0.97 -3.45 -4.04
N ASP A 50 1.71 -3.45 -2.93
CA ASP A 50 1.67 -4.53 -1.95
C ASP A 50 0.42 -4.44 -1.06
N VAL A 51 0.03 -3.22 -0.67
CA VAL A 51 -1.26 -2.94 -0.01
C VAL A 51 -2.44 -3.43 -0.87
N LYS A 52 -2.43 -3.11 -2.17
CA LYS A 52 -3.45 -3.58 -3.11
C LYS A 52 -3.50 -5.11 -3.21
N ARG A 53 -2.33 -5.76 -3.23
CA ARG A 53 -2.23 -7.24 -3.25
C ARG A 53 -2.75 -7.85 -1.95
N GLN A 54 -2.46 -7.22 -0.81
CA GLN A 54 -2.94 -7.64 0.50
C GLN A 54 -4.45 -7.48 0.64
N LEU A 55 -5.03 -6.41 0.09
CA LEU A 55 -6.48 -6.17 0.09
C LEU A 55 -7.24 -7.06 -0.89
N LYS A 56 -6.59 -7.56 -1.94
CA LYS A 56 -7.16 -8.51 -2.92
C LYS A 56 -7.10 -9.97 -2.49
N LYS A 57 -6.49 -10.26 -1.35
CA LYS A 57 -6.38 -11.61 -0.79
C LYS A 57 -7.60 -11.96 0.05
#